data_AF-A0A969V139-F1
#
_entry.id   AF-A0A969V139-F1
#
_cell.length_a   1.000
_cell.length_b   1.000
_cell.length_c   1.000
_cell.angle_alpha   90.00
_cell.angle_beta   90.00
_cell.angle_gamma   90.00
#
_symmetry.space_group_name_H-M   'P 1'
#
loop_
_entity.id
_entity.type
_entity.pdbx_description
1 polymer ?
#
loop_
_entity_poly.entity_id
_entity_poly.type
_entity_poly.pdbx_seq_one_letter_code
_entity_poly.pdbx_strand_id
1 'polypeptide(L)'
;MAVLPNSIALSQPKVFELLMTIDLFDAQYYAAANPDLASAGVTSISQLGSHFSTFGLAEGRRFSAYADLSYYKQINGDLAAAGLTTNAQVYGHLSNFGVAEGRSFSPFVDINFYLSANTDVAQAFNNNRERALKHMDDFGVSEGRLVSPYVDLGFYGYANGDVAQAFSQDKEKIFNHLTIYGINENRKFSVVFNSDNYNLFNPELSRAGLNTDPKLFNHFVQYGASEGRLSSSVFNVGFYKQIMGISQVQV
;
A
#
# COMPACT_ATOMS: atom_id res chain seq x y z
N MET A 1 36.42 -19.96 6.61
CA MET A 1 35.19 -20.66 7.02
C MET A 1 34.53 -19.83 8.12
N ALA A 2 33.52 -19.04 7.77
CA ALA A 2 32.78 -18.23 8.73
C ALA A 2 31.39 -18.87 8.89
N VAL A 3 31.10 -19.29 10.13
CA VAL A 3 29.81 -19.83 10.54
C VAL A 3 28.90 -18.62 10.81
N LEU A 4 27.81 -18.49 10.05
CA LEU A 4 26.76 -17.51 10.34
C LEU A 4 25.82 -18.08 11.40
N PRO A 5 25.37 -17.27 12.38
CA PRO A 5 24.54 -17.75 13.48
C PRO A 5 23.09 -17.98 13.04
N ASN A 6 22.51 -19.07 13.58
CA ASN A 6 21.10 -19.40 13.56
C ASN A 6 20.22 -18.19 13.91
N SER A 7 19.43 -17.71 12.95
CA SER A 7 18.23 -16.95 13.24
C SER A 7 17.14 -17.92 13.68
N ILE A 8 16.62 -17.70 14.89
CA ILE A 8 15.50 -18.45 15.45
C ILE A 8 14.26 -18.10 14.62
N ALA A 9 13.90 -18.97 13.68
CA ALA A 9 12.61 -18.94 13.02
C ALA A 9 11.54 -19.26 14.08
N LEU A 10 10.83 -18.24 14.55
CA LEU A 10 9.62 -18.43 15.35
C LEU A 10 8.60 -19.12 14.44
N SER A 11 8.30 -20.38 14.73
CA SER A 11 7.36 -21.20 13.97
C SER A 11 5.95 -20.62 14.07
N GLN A 12 5.49 -19.98 12.99
CA GLN A 12 4.08 -19.66 12.80
C GLN A 12 3.27 -20.97 12.75
N PRO A 13 2.06 -21.03 13.37
CA PRO A 13 1.27 -22.26 13.37
C PRO A 13 0.82 -22.63 11.96
N LYS A 14 1.05 -23.90 11.61
CA LYS A 14 0.68 -24.55 10.35
C LYS A 14 -0.84 -24.74 10.23
N VAL A 15 -1.52 -23.84 9.53
CA VAL A 15 -2.82 -24.11 8.88
C VAL A 15 -3.02 -23.10 7.74
N PHE A 16 -2.39 -23.38 6.58
CA PHE A 16 -2.77 -23.01 5.20
C PHE A 16 -1.52 -23.13 4.29
N GLU A 17 -1.05 -24.35 4.02
CA GLU A 17 -0.09 -24.59 2.91
C GLU A 17 -0.86 -24.60 1.58
N LEU A 18 -1.32 -23.44 1.11
CA LEU A 18 -0.95 -23.07 -0.25
C LEU A 18 0.37 -22.32 -0.07
N LEU A 19 1.46 -22.85 -0.63
CA LEU A 19 2.77 -22.19 -0.56
C LEU A 19 2.64 -20.78 -1.15
N MET A 20 2.49 -19.80 -0.26
CA MET A 20 2.52 -18.39 -0.59
C MET A 20 3.97 -17.99 -0.78
N THR A 21 4.27 -17.42 -1.95
CA THR A 21 5.64 -17.05 -2.31
C THR A 21 6.11 -15.86 -1.46
N ILE A 22 5.19 -14.95 -1.14
CA ILE A 22 5.42 -13.80 -0.25
C ILE A 22 4.32 -13.74 0.80
N ASP A 23 4.71 -13.60 2.06
CA ASP A 23 3.79 -13.24 3.13
C ASP A 23 3.50 -11.73 3.07
N LEU A 24 2.23 -11.38 2.87
CA LEU A 24 1.76 -9.99 2.81
C LEU A 24 1.03 -9.59 4.10
N PHE A 25 0.89 -10.50 5.07
CA PHE A 25 0.20 -10.25 6.32
C PHE A 25 1.12 -9.59 7.35
N ASP A 26 0.74 -8.41 7.83
CA ASP A 26 1.38 -7.77 8.98
C ASP A 26 0.43 -7.85 10.19
N ALA A 27 0.82 -8.64 11.19
CA ALA A 27 0.02 -8.83 12.41
C ALA A 27 -0.14 -7.55 13.23
N GLN A 28 0.88 -6.69 13.30
CA GLN A 28 0.82 -5.44 14.05
C GLN A 28 -0.10 -4.44 13.34
N TYR A 29 0.05 -4.32 12.03
CA TYR A 29 -0.88 -3.54 11.20
C TYR A 29 -2.30 -4.06 11.32
N TYR A 30 -2.50 -5.38 11.22
CA TYR A 30 -3.82 -6.00 11.30
C TYR A 30 -4.50 -5.70 12.63
N ALA A 31 -3.78 -5.79 13.76
CA ALA A 31 -4.31 -5.41 15.06
C ALA A 31 -4.69 -3.92 15.13
N ALA A 32 -3.84 -3.03 14.61
CA ALA A 32 -4.08 -1.59 14.62
C ALA A 32 -5.26 -1.17 13.73
N ALA A 33 -5.43 -1.83 12.58
CA ALA A 33 -6.49 -1.54 11.62
C ALA A 33 -7.85 -2.14 12.00
N ASN A 34 -7.86 -3.10 12.93
CA ASN A 34 -9.03 -3.87 13.37
C ASN A 34 -9.14 -3.89 14.91
N PRO A 35 -9.40 -2.74 15.55
CA PRO A 35 -9.33 -2.60 17.01
C PRO A 35 -10.37 -3.44 17.77
N ASP A 36 -11.43 -3.91 17.10
CA ASP A 36 -12.44 -4.81 17.66
C ASP A 36 -11.86 -6.17 18.07
N LEU A 37 -10.77 -6.62 17.42
CA LEU A 37 -10.11 -7.89 17.73
C LEU A 37 -9.54 -7.90 19.15
N ALA A 38 -9.01 -6.76 19.61
CA ALA A 38 -8.52 -6.62 20.97
C ALA A 38 -9.66 -6.78 21.99
N SER A 39 -10.85 -6.22 21.70
CA SER A 39 -12.05 -6.40 22.53
C SER A 39 -12.55 -7.86 22.54
N ALA A 40 -12.29 -8.62 21.49
CA ALA A 40 -12.58 -10.05 21.39
C ALA A 40 -11.48 -10.96 21.99
N GLY A 41 -10.41 -10.40 22.58
CA GLY A 41 -9.30 -11.18 23.16
C GLY A 41 -8.33 -11.79 22.13
N VAL A 42 -8.40 -11.36 20.88
CA VAL A 42 -7.49 -11.74 19.79
C VAL A 42 -6.33 -10.75 19.79
N THR A 43 -5.27 -11.06 20.53
CA THR A 43 -4.17 -10.10 20.79
C THR A 43 -2.77 -10.62 20.46
N SER A 44 -2.55 -11.94 20.49
CA SER A 44 -1.25 -12.51 20.10
C SER A 44 -1.11 -12.63 18.58
N ILE A 45 0.13 -12.57 18.08
CA ILE A 45 0.44 -12.73 16.65
C ILE A 45 -0.18 -14.02 16.08
N SER A 46 -0.11 -15.12 16.81
CA SER A 46 -0.72 -16.39 16.38
C SER A 46 -2.24 -16.32 16.29
N GLN A 47 -2.91 -15.66 17.24
CA GLN A 47 -4.36 -15.47 17.19
C GLN A 47 -4.76 -14.55 16.03
N LEU A 48 -3.99 -13.48 15.80
CA LEU A 48 -4.22 -12.53 14.71
C LEU A 48 -4.06 -13.21 13.34
N GLY A 49 -3.02 -14.02 13.14
CA GLY A 49 -2.83 -14.79 11.91
C GLY A 49 -3.92 -15.87 11.71
N SER A 50 -4.33 -16.54 12.79
CA SER A 50 -5.46 -17.49 12.75
C SER A 50 -6.78 -16.78 12.41
N HIS A 51 -7.03 -15.60 12.98
CA HIS A 51 -8.22 -14.82 12.68
C HIS A 51 -8.21 -14.31 11.25
N PHE A 52 -7.06 -13.81 10.76
CA PHE A 52 -6.91 -13.32 9.40
C PHE A 52 -7.22 -14.41 8.36
N SER A 53 -6.61 -15.59 8.51
CA SER A 53 -6.82 -16.72 7.59
C SER A 53 -8.24 -17.29 7.66
N THR A 54 -8.86 -17.32 8.84
CA THR A 54 -10.19 -17.94 9.04
C THR A 54 -11.35 -17.00 8.70
N PHE A 55 -11.23 -15.71 9.06
CA PHE A 55 -12.30 -14.72 8.95
C PHE A 55 -11.86 -13.48 8.18
N GLY A 56 -10.68 -12.93 8.52
CA GLY A 56 -10.23 -11.63 8.01
C GLY A 56 -10.18 -11.51 6.50
N LEU A 57 -9.70 -12.55 5.81
CA LEU A 57 -9.73 -12.60 4.35
C LEU A 57 -11.16 -12.55 3.82
N ALA A 58 -12.04 -13.43 4.31
CA ALA A 58 -13.45 -13.46 3.86
C ALA A 58 -14.17 -12.13 4.11
N GLU A 59 -13.91 -11.49 5.24
CA GLU A 59 -14.46 -10.19 5.63
C GLU A 59 -13.84 -9.00 4.87
N GLY A 60 -12.68 -9.20 4.22
CA GLY A 60 -11.95 -8.13 3.53
C GLY A 60 -11.28 -7.14 4.47
N ARG A 61 -10.91 -7.59 5.69
CA ARG A 61 -10.22 -6.75 6.67
C ARG A 61 -8.85 -6.31 6.16
N ARG A 62 -8.48 -5.06 6.46
CA ARG A 62 -7.15 -4.52 6.12
C ARG A 62 -6.08 -5.26 6.91
N PHE A 63 -5.01 -5.69 6.24
CA PHE A 63 -3.99 -6.60 6.79
C PHE A 63 -2.55 -6.20 6.51
N SER A 64 -2.34 -5.15 5.73
CA SER A 64 -1.04 -4.64 5.37
C SER A 64 -1.13 -3.16 5.06
N ALA A 65 -0.09 -2.38 5.36
CA ALA A 65 0.06 -1.03 4.84
C ALA A 65 0.42 -1.02 3.35
N TYR A 66 1.00 -2.11 2.85
CA TYR A 66 1.56 -2.23 1.51
C TYR A 66 0.58 -2.84 0.51
N ALA A 67 -0.43 -3.59 0.95
CA ALA A 67 -1.36 -4.31 0.07
C ALA A 67 -2.83 -4.07 0.44
N ASP A 68 -3.66 -3.81 -0.58
CA ASP A 68 -5.10 -3.65 -0.47
C ASP A 68 -5.80 -4.55 -1.50
N LEU A 69 -6.50 -5.59 -1.04
CA LEU A 69 -7.19 -6.52 -1.93
C LEU A 69 -8.38 -5.89 -2.65
N SER A 70 -9.06 -4.92 -2.04
CA SER A 70 -10.17 -4.23 -2.68
C SER A 70 -9.66 -3.39 -3.85
N TYR A 71 -8.56 -2.67 -3.64
CA TYR A 71 -7.86 -1.96 -4.71
C TYR A 71 -7.32 -2.94 -5.77
N TYR A 72 -6.64 -4.02 -5.36
CA TYR A 72 -6.09 -5.00 -6.29
C TYR A 72 -7.16 -5.60 -7.21
N LYS A 73 -8.33 -5.98 -6.67
CA LYS A 73 -9.50 -6.44 -7.46
C LYS A 73 -10.02 -5.37 -8.40
N GLN A 74 -10.11 -4.13 -7.93
CA GLN A 74 -10.66 -3.03 -8.71
C GLN A 74 -9.79 -2.71 -9.93
N ILE A 75 -8.47 -2.73 -9.77
CA ILE A 75 -7.52 -2.38 -10.84
C ILE A 75 -7.27 -3.55 -11.79
N ASN A 76 -7.29 -4.78 -11.29
CA ASN A 76 -6.97 -5.99 -12.06
C ASN A 76 -8.26 -6.75 -12.40
N GLY A 77 -9.07 -6.17 -13.30
CA GLY A 77 -10.38 -6.71 -13.66
C GLY A 77 -10.35 -8.11 -14.28
N ASP A 78 -9.20 -8.54 -14.81
CA ASP A 78 -8.96 -9.88 -15.35
C ASP A 78 -9.04 -10.99 -14.27
N LEU A 79 -8.79 -10.67 -13.00
CA LEU A 79 -8.89 -11.64 -11.90
C LEU A 79 -10.31 -12.22 -11.80
N ALA A 80 -11.33 -11.38 -11.96
CA ALA A 80 -12.73 -11.83 -11.96
C ALA A 80 -13.04 -12.70 -13.17
N ALA A 81 -12.51 -12.36 -14.35
CA ALA A 81 -12.65 -13.17 -15.56
C ALA A 81 -11.94 -14.53 -15.45
N ALA A 82 -10.87 -14.61 -14.67
CA ALA A 82 -10.16 -15.85 -14.31
C ALA A 82 -10.85 -16.65 -13.18
N GLY A 83 -12.01 -16.22 -12.69
CA GLY A 83 -12.77 -16.92 -11.65
C GLY A 83 -12.25 -16.71 -10.22
N LEU A 84 -11.34 -15.75 -10.00
CA LEU A 84 -10.84 -15.36 -8.67
C LEU A 84 -11.81 -14.36 -8.04
N THR A 85 -12.88 -14.88 -7.43
CA THR A 85 -14.00 -14.06 -6.93
C THR A 85 -13.97 -13.84 -5.42
N THR A 86 -13.21 -14.66 -4.68
CA THR A 86 -13.06 -14.53 -3.23
C THR A 86 -11.78 -13.79 -2.84
N ASN A 87 -11.79 -13.10 -1.71
CA ASN A 87 -10.59 -12.43 -1.18
C ASN A 87 -9.43 -13.40 -0.93
N ALA A 88 -9.71 -14.64 -0.51
CA ALA A 88 -8.66 -15.66 -0.31
C ALA A 88 -7.98 -16.05 -1.64
N GLN A 89 -8.75 -16.25 -2.71
CA GLN A 89 -8.21 -16.52 -4.05
C GLN A 89 -7.40 -15.34 -4.57
N VAL A 90 -7.91 -14.13 -4.41
CA VAL A 90 -7.24 -12.90 -4.83
C VAL A 90 -5.95 -12.68 -4.05
N TYR A 91 -5.95 -12.91 -2.74
CA TYR A 91 -4.76 -12.85 -1.90
C TYR A 91 -3.72 -13.89 -2.33
N GLY A 92 -4.14 -15.13 -2.58
CA GLY A 92 -3.27 -16.18 -3.11
C GLY A 92 -2.67 -15.80 -4.47
N HIS A 93 -3.45 -15.19 -5.36
CA HIS A 93 -2.93 -14.70 -6.64
C HIS A 93 -1.93 -13.55 -6.46
N LEU A 94 -2.24 -12.57 -5.61
CA LEU A 94 -1.34 -11.46 -5.34
C LEU A 94 0.01 -11.96 -4.79
N SER A 95 -0.04 -12.85 -3.80
CA SER A 95 1.13 -13.43 -3.14
C SER A 95 2.00 -14.27 -4.09
N ASN A 96 1.39 -15.06 -4.98
CA ASN A 96 2.12 -16.01 -5.83
C ASN A 96 2.49 -15.49 -7.22
N PHE A 97 1.79 -14.47 -7.71
CA PHE A 97 1.96 -13.98 -9.08
C PHE A 97 1.96 -12.45 -9.13
N GLY A 98 0.99 -11.81 -8.48
CA GLY A 98 0.73 -10.38 -8.67
C GLY A 98 1.92 -9.47 -8.36
N VAL A 99 2.66 -9.75 -7.29
CA VAL A 99 3.88 -8.98 -6.94
C VAL A 99 4.98 -9.20 -7.98
N ALA A 100 5.27 -10.45 -8.36
CA ALA A 100 6.29 -10.78 -9.36
C ALA A 100 5.96 -10.17 -10.75
N GLU A 101 4.68 -10.19 -11.14
CA GLU A 101 4.17 -9.58 -12.37
C GLU A 101 4.24 -8.04 -12.33
N GLY A 102 4.37 -7.44 -11.14
CA GLY A 102 4.41 -5.99 -10.96
C GLY A 102 3.06 -5.33 -11.15
N ARG A 103 1.98 -6.04 -10.84
CA ARG A 103 0.62 -5.48 -10.86
C ARG A 103 0.47 -4.42 -9.78
N SER A 104 -0.43 -3.46 -10.01
CA SER A 104 -0.77 -2.46 -8.99
C SER A 104 -1.70 -3.07 -7.95
N PHE A 105 -1.31 -3.07 -6.67
CA PHE A 105 -2.02 -3.71 -5.55
C PHE A 105 -2.23 -2.78 -4.35
N SER A 106 -1.84 -1.52 -4.45
CA SER A 106 -2.07 -0.50 -3.44
C SER A 106 -2.10 0.88 -4.08
N PRO A 107 -2.93 1.81 -3.60
CA PRO A 107 -2.84 3.22 -4.00
C PRO A 107 -1.66 3.94 -3.31
N PHE A 108 -1.13 3.39 -2.22
CA PHE A 108 -0.11 4.03 -1.40
C PHE A 108 1.32 3.61 -1.76
N VAL A 109 1.51 2.46 -2.40
CA VAL A 109 2.82 1.98 -2.86
C VAL A 109 2.76 1.49 -4.30
N ASP A 110 3.85 1.71 -5.02
CA ASP A 110 4.04 1.22 -6.38
C ASP A 110 5.41 0.54 -6.46
N ILE A 111 5.42 -0.77 -6.65
CA ILE A 111 6.65 -1.57 -6.63
C ILE A 111 7.56 -1.29 -7.83
N ASN A 112 6.97 -0.95 -8.99
CA ASN A 112 7.74 -0.60 -10.19
C ASN A 112 8.37 0.78 -10.00
N PHE A 113 7.61 1.73 -9.46
CA PHE A 113 8.14 3.03 -9.06
C PHE A 113 9.27 2.88 -8.03
N TYR A 114 9.07 2.07 -6.99
CA TYR A 114 10.08 1.84 -5.95
C TYR A 114 11.40 1.36 -6.53
N LEU A 115 11.38 0.36 -7.42
CA LEU A 115 12.56 -0.09 -8.15
C LEU A 115 13.19 1.01 -9.02
N SER A 116 12.37 1.80 -9.72
CA SER A 116 12.87 2.88 -10.58
C SER A 116 13.52 4.03 -9.80
N ALA A 117 12.99 4.35 -8.61
CA ALA A 117 13.43 5.45 -7.77
C ALA A 117 14.59 5.06 -6.84
N ASN A 118 14.72 3.77 -6.53
CA ASN A 118 15.75 3.21 -5.65
C ASN A 118 16.63 2.26 -6.45
N THR A 119 17.46 2.83 -7.32
CA THR A 119 18.25 2.07 -8.31
C THR A 119 19.27 1.13 -7.67
N ASP A 120 19.71 1.41 -6.45
CA ASP A 120 20.54 0.53 -5.64
C ASP A 120 19.81 -0.77 -5.26
N VAL A 121 18.54 -0.67 -4.85
CA VAL A 121 17.67 -1.82 -4.57
C VAL A 121 17.40 -2.61 -5.84
N ALA A 122 17.12 -1.92 -6.94
CA ALA A 122 16.90 -2.55 -8.24
C ALA A 122 18.13 -3.33 -8.72
N GLN A 123 19.33 -2.77 -8.57
CA GLN A 123 20.58 -3.45 -8.91
C GLN A 123 20.84 -4.64 -7.97
N ALA A 124 20.68 -4.45 -6.66
CA ALA A 124 20.93 -5.50 -5.65
C ALA A 124 20.07 -6.74 -5.87
N PHE A 125 18.84 -6.58 -6.37
CA PHE A 125 17.91 -7.68 -6.60
C PHE A 125 17.68 -8.02 -8.06
N ASN A 126 18.43 -7.44 -8.99
CA ASN A 126 18.25 -7.61 -10.44
C ASN A 126 16.78 -7.39 -10.86
N ASN A 127 16.18 -6.30 -10.37
CA ASN A 127 14.77 -5.94 -10.57
C ASN A 127 13.75 -6.98 -10.06
N ASN A 128 14.13 -7.90 -9.17
CA ASN A 128 13.17 -8.81 -8.55
C ASN A 128 12.22 -8.05 -7.61
N ARG A 129 10.95 -7.97 -8.01
CA ARG A 129 9.88 -7.22 -7.32
C ARG A 129 9.52 -7.78 -5.95
N GLU A 130 9.63 -9.10 -5.78
CA GLU A 130 9.31 -9.77 -4.52
C GLU A 130 10.33 -9.39 -3.45
N ARG A 131 11.62 -9.44 -3.80
CA ARG A 131 12.71 -8.98 -2.93
C ARG A 131 12.67 -7.48 -2.70
N ALA A 132 12.28 -6.70 -3.72
CA ALA A 132 12.11 -5.26 -3.57
C ALA A 132 10.95 -4.91 -2.63
N LEU A 133 9.83 -5.64 -2.66
CA LEU A 133 8.73 -5.46 -1.73
C LEU A 133 9.18 -5.82 -0.31
N LYS A 134 9.89 -6.93 -0.15
CA LYS A 134 10.47 -7.29 1.15
C LYS A 134 11.42 -6.22 1.68
N HIS A 135 12.28 -5.67 0.83
CA HIS A 135 13.16 -4.57 1.23
C HIS A 135 12.40 -3.28 1.54
N MET A 136 11.33 -2.98 0.80
CA MET A 136 10.45 -1.85 1.09
C MET A 136 9.90 -1.92 2.51
N ASP A 137 9.42 -3.11 2.90
CA ASP A 137 8.87 -3.41 4.23
C ASP A 137 9.95 -3.44 5.32
N ASP A 138 11.05 -4.18 5.12
CA ASP A 138 12.10 -4.32 6.13
C ASP A 138 12.87 -3.00 6.39
N PHE A 139 13.07 -2.18 5.36
CA PHE A 139 14.00 -1.04 5.39
C PHE A 139 13.47 0.21 4.68
N GLY A 140 12.78 0.06 3.55
CA GLY A 140 12.48 1.18 2.66
C GLY A 140 11.71 2.31 3.32
N VAL A 141 10.60 2.00 3.99
CA VAL A 141 9.77 3.01 4.66
C VAL A 141 10.51 3.63 5.85
N SER A 142 11.14 2.82 6.71
CA SER A 142 11.95 3.32 7.84
C SER A 142 13.13 4.23 7.40
N GLU A 143 13.79 3.93 6.28
CA GLU A 143 14.82 4.77 5.67
C GLU A 143 14.23 6.05 5.04
N GLY A 144 12.93 6.08 4.76
CA GLY A 144 12.24 7.19 4.08
C GLY A 144 12.44 7.19 2.58
N ARG A 145 12.63 6.02 1.98
CA ARG A 145 12.67 5.85 0.52
C ARG A 145 11.33 6.18 -0.09
N LEU A 146 11.35 6.67 -1.32
CA LEU A 146 10.13 6.95 -2.08
C LEU A 146 9.47 5.62 -2.47
N VAL A 147 8.29 5.34 -1.91
CA VAL A 147 7.51 4.10 -2.16
C VAL A 147 6.39 4.28 -3.17
N SER A 148 6.02 5.52 -3.46
CA SER A 148 5.00 5.89 -4.44
C SER A 148 5.33 7.28 -5.00
N PRO A 149 4.96 7.57 -6.26
CA PRO A 149 5.08 8.92 -6.82
C PRO A 149 4.11 9.93 -6.18
N TYR A 150 3.15 9.47 -5.37
CA TYR A 150 2.04 10.29 -4.85
C TYR A 150 1.97 10.35 -3.32
N VAL A 151 2.84 9.61 -2.63
CA VAL A 151 2.93 9.60 -1.16
C VAL A 151 4.30 10.11 -0.75
N ASP A 152 4.32 11.11 0.14
CA ASP A 152 5.53 11.66 0.73
C ASP A 152 5.41 11.62 2.25
N LEU A 153 6.07 10.66 2.89
CA LEU A 153 6.00 10.47 4.34
C LEU A 153 6.67 11.60 5.12
N GLY A 154 7.69 12.24 4.53
CA GLY A 154 8.33 13.42 5.12
C GLY A 154 7.37 14.60 5.13
N PHE A 155 6.71 14.85 4.02
CA PHE A 155 5.64 15.85 3.92
C PHE A 155 4.47 15.50 4.84
N TYR A 156 4.05 14.23 4.90
CA TYR A 156 2.96 13.80 5.77
C TYR A 156 3.26 14.09 7.25
N GLY A 157 4.46 13.73 7.73
CA GLY A 157 4.88 14.06 9.09
C GLY A 157 4.99 15.56 9.33
N TYR A 158 5.55 16.32 8.38
CA TYR A 158 5.66 17.77 8.47
C TYR A 158 4.30 18.49 8.52
N ALA A 159 3.37 18.09 7.65
CA ALA A 159 2.05 18.70 7.52
C ALA A 159 1.10 18.32 8.66
N ASN A 160 1.36 17.19 9.35
CA ASN A 160 0.53 16.64 10.41
C ASN A 160 1.38 16.44 11.67
N GLY A 161 1.75 17.56 12.30
CA GLY A 161 2.67 17.59 13.43
C GLY A 161 2.22 16.75 14.63
N ASP A 162 0.91 16.57 14.81
CA ASP A 162 0.32 15.68 15.81
C ASP A 162 0.71 14.21 15.57
N VAL A 163 0.66 13.76 14.33
CA VAL A 163 1.06 12.40 13.91
C VAL A 163 2.57 12.21 14.10
N ALA A 164 3.37 13.17 13.63
CA ALA A 164 4.81 13.14 13.79
C ALA A 164 5.25 13.08 15.26
N GLN A 165 4.60 13.85 16.12
CA GLN A 165 4.86 13.86 17.56
C GLN A 165 4.43 12.55 18.21
N ALA A 166 3.24 12.04 17.91
CA ALA A 166 2.71 10.80 18.49
C ALA A 166 3.61 9.59 18.23
N PHE A 167 4.30 9.58 17.08
CA PHE A 167 5.17 8.47 16.68
C PHE A 167 6.66 8.77 16.81
N SER A 168 7.05 9.90 17.41
CA SER A 168 8.48 10.27 17.55
C SER A 168 9.24 10.20 16.22
N GLN A 169 8.61 10.62 15.12
CA GLN A 169 9.14 10.55 13.75
C GLN A 169 9.41 9.14 13.20
N ASP A 170 8.87 8.09 13.83
CA ASP A 170 8.92 6.70 13.34
C ASP A 170 8.12 6.57 12.03
N LYS A 171 8.83 6.44 10.91
CA LYS A 171 8.24 6.45 9.56
C LYS A 171 7.33 5.26 9.29
N GLU A 172 7.61 4.08 9.85
CA GLU A 172 6.73 2.91 9.72
C GLU A 172 5.37 3.20 10.37
N LYS A 173 5.38 3.75 11.59
CA LYS A 173 4.13 4.10 12.29
C LYS A 173 3.41 5.25 11.62
N ILE A 174 4.13 6.23 11.10
CA ILE A 174 3.56 7.34 10.32
C ILE A 174 2.90 6.80 9.04
N PHE A 175 3.53 5.84 8.35
CA PHE A 175 2.95 5.21 7.18
C PHE A 175 1.71 4.36 7.51
N ASN A 176 1.76 3.58 8.59
CA ASN A 176 0.60 2.86 9.11
C ASN A 176 -0.54 3.82 9.46
N HIS A 177 -0.25 4.95 10.12
CA HIS A 177 -1.27 5.95 10.41
C HIS A 177 -1.90 6.52 9.13
N LEU A 178 -1.11 6.83 8.10
CA LEU A 178 -1.63 7.31 6.82
C LEU A 178 -2.64 6.32 6.21
N THR A 179 -2.25 5.05 6.12
CA THR A 179 -3.04 4.00 5.45
C THR A 179 -4.23 3.55 6.29
N ILE A 180 -4.15 3.67 7.63
CA ILE A 180 -5.25 3.30 8.53
C ILE A 180 -6.25 4.45 8.70
N TYR A 181 -5.75 5.66 8.95
CA TYR A 181 -6.55 6.82 9.36
C TYR A 181 -6.39 8.02 8.43
N GLY A 182 -5.16 8.37 8.07
CA GLY A 182 -4.82 9.64 7.44
C GLY A 182 -5.63 9.98 6.20
N ILE A 183 -5.82 9.03 5.29
CA ILE A 183 -6.65 9.26 4.10
C ILE A 183 -8.12 9.52 4.45
N ASN A 184 -8.69 8.85 5.44
CA ASN A 184 -10.09 9.01 5.85
C ASN A 184 -10.31 10.28 6.68
N GLU A 185 -9.25 10.82 7.26
CA GLU A 185 -9.23 12.07 8.01
C GLU A 185 -8.94 13.30 7.12
N ASN A 186 -8.89 13.13 5.78
CA ASN A 186 -8.49 14.18 4.83
C ASN A 186 -7.09 14.78 5.15
N ARG A 187 -6.18 13.99 5.74
CA ARG A 187 -4.85 14.49 6.07
C ARG A 187 -4.03 14.73 4.81
N LYS A 188 -3.19 15.76 4.81
CA LYS A 188 -2.32 16.09 3.67
C LYS A 188 -1.06 15.24 3.70
N PHE A 189 -0.87 14.35 2.72
CA PHE A 189 0.27 13.41 2.66
C PHE A 189 1.15 13.55 1.41
N SER A 190 0.81 14.45 0.50
CA SER A 190 1.74 14.92 -0.52
C SER A 190 1.35 16.31 -1.00
N VAL A 191 2.29 16.97 -1.68
CA VAL A 191 1.99 18.20 -2.43
C VAL A 191 1.19 17.92 -3.69
N VAL A 192 1.26 16.68 -4.19
CA VAL A 192 0.69 16.24 -5.47
C VAL A 192 -0.82 16.08 -5.38
N PHE A 193 -1.34 15.60 -4.25
CA PHE A 193 -2.73 15.23 -4.10
C PHE A 193 -3.34 15.79 -2.81
N ASN A 194 -4.52 16.37 -2.93
CA ASN A 194 -5.41 16.71 -1.83
C ASN A 194 -6.86 16.47 -2.29
N SER A 195 -7.62 15.70 -1.51
CA SER A 195 -8.98 15.27 -1.88
C SER A 195 -9.92 16.44 -2.14
N ASP A 196 -9.88 17.48 -1.30
CA ASP A 196 -10.72 18.67 -1.45
C ASP A 196 -10.44 19.37 -2.77
N ASN A 197 -9.17 19.64 -3.07
CA ASN A 197 -8.76 20.24 -4.34
C ASN A 197 -9.10 19.36 -5.53
N TYR A 198 -8.85 18.06 -5.43
CA TYR A 198 -9.13 17.13 -6.53
C TYR A 198 -10.62 17.08 -6.85
N ASN A 199 -11.49 17.01 -5.84
CA ASN A 199 -12.93 17.07 -6.03
C ASN A 199 -13.40 18.45 -6.52
N LEU A 200 -12.83 19.54 -6.00
CA LEU A 200 -13.16 20.91 -6.41
C LEU A 200 -12.87 21.15 -7.90
N PHE A 201 -11.72 20.68 -8.39
CA PHE A 201 -11.32 20.87 -9.78
C PHE A 201 -11.92 19.83 -10.74
N ASN A 202 -12.52 18.75 -10.22
CA ASN A 202 -13.11 17.66 -10.99
C ASN A 202 -14.52 17.32 -10.44
N PRO A 203 -15.48 18.25 -10.49
CA PRO A 203 -16.77 18.12 -9.80
C PRO A 203 -17.65 16.98 -10.34
N GLU A 204 -17.35 16.45 -11.52
CA GLU A 204 -18.00 15.26 -12.07
C GLU A 204 -17.64 13.97 -11.33
N LEU A 205 -16.51 13.90 -10.60
CA LEU A 205 -16.17 12.74 -9.78
C LEU A 205 -17.20 12.50 -8.67
N SER A 206 -17.68 13.58 -8.05
CA SER A 206 -18.79 13.52 -7.09
C SER A 206 -20.07 12.93 -7.73
N ARG A 207 -20.39 13.30 -8.98
CA ARG A 207 -21.54 12.74 -9.71
C ARG A 207 -21.36 11.26 -10.04
N ALA A 208 -20.12 10.81 -10.21
CA ALA A 208 -19.76 9.40 -10.38
C ALA A 208 -19.71 8.61 -9.05
N GLY A 209 -20.09 9.22 -7.92
CA GLY A 209 -20.12 8.56 -6.61
C GLY A 209 -18.75 8.42 -5.93
N LEU A 210 -17.74 9.14 -6.42
CA LEU A 210 -16.42 9.27 -5.80
C LEU A 210 -16.47 10.40 -4.76
N ASN A 211 -17.13 10.10 -3.64
CA ASN A 211 -17.48 11.06 -2.59
C ASN A 211 -16.73 10.83 -1.27
N THR A 212 -15.67 10.02 -1.30
CA THR A 212 -14.81 9.78 -0.14
C THR A 212 -13.35 9.96 -0.54
N ASP A 213 -12.53 10.37 0.42
CA ASP A 213 -11.10 10.62 0.19
C ASP A 213 -10.36 9.40 -0.36
N PRO A 214 -10.57 8.15 0.14
CA PRO A 214 -9.95 6.96 -0.47
C PRO A 214 -10.39 6.72 -1.91
N LYS A 215 -11.67 6.94 -2.25
CA LYS A 215 -12.16 6.77 -3.62
C LYS A 215 -11.54 7.80 -4.56
N LEU A 216 -11.43 9.05 -4.11
CA LEU A 216 -10.80 10.13 -4.86
C LEU A 216 -9.31 9.85 -5.08
N PHE A 217 -8.60 9.39 -4.05
CA PHE A 217 -7.19 9.04 -4.18
C PHE A 217 -6.99 7.84 -5.11
N ASN A 218 -7.78 6.78 -4.97
CA ASN A 218 -7.73 5.62 -5.87
C ASN A 218 -7.96 6.03 -7.33
N HIS A 219 -8.97 6.86 -7.59
CA HIS A 219 -9.24 7.39 -8.93
C HIS A 219 -8.07 8.25 -9.44
N PHE A 220 -7.48 9.07 -8.59
CA PHE A 220 -6.32 9.88 -8.97
C PHE A 220 -5.11 9.02 -9.35
N VAL A 221 -4.78 8.01 -8.55
CA VAL A 221 -3.67 7.08 -8.84
C VAL A 221 -3.94 6.31 -10.14
N GLN A 222 -5.18 5.84 -10.34
CA GLN A 222 -5.55 5.02 -11.48
C GLN A 222 -5.67 5.82 -12.80
N TYR A 223 -6.28 7.00 -12.76
CA TYR A 223 -6.64 7.76 -13.95
C TYR A 223 -6.20 9.22 -13.86
N GLY A 224 -6.46 9.88 -12.73
CA GLY A 224 -6.32 11.32 -12.66
C GLY A 224 -4.92 11.84 -12.94
N ALA A 225 -3.91 11.13 -12.46
CA ALA A 225 -2.53 11.49 -12.70
C ALA A 225 -2.14 11.33 -14.17
N SER A 226 -2.57 10.28 -14.88
CA SER A 226 -2.27 10.09 -16.31
C SER A 226 -3.08 11.05 -17.19
N GLU A 227 -4.30 11.39 -16.78
CA GLU A 227 -5.12 12.40 -17.46
C GLU A 227 -4.63 13.84 -17.22
N GLY A 228 -3.64 14.05 -16.35
CA GLY A 228 -3.11 15.39 -16.04
C GLY A 228 -4.06 16.25 -15.23
N ARG A 229 -5.01 15.64 -14.52
CA ARG A 229 -6.01 16.37 -13.74
C ARG A 229 -5.39 17.14 -12.59
N LEU A 230 -5.92 18.33 -12.34
CA LEU A 230 -5.54 19.15 -11.18
C LEU A 230 -6.05 18.49 -9.90
N SER A 231 -5.13 18.18 -8.99
CA SER A 231 -5.38 17.50 -7.70
C SER A 231 -4.84 18.26 -6.50
N SER A 232 -4.21 19.41 -6.73
CA SER A 232 -3.61 20.25 -5.70
C SER A 232 -3.59 21.70 -6.18
N SER A 233 -3.79 22.65 -5.26
CA SER A 233 -3.71 24.08 -5.55
C SER A 233 -2.27 24.61 -5.58
N VAL A 234 -1.32 23.85 -5.04
CA VAL A 234 0.10 24.23 -4.96
C VAL A 234 0.97 23.44 -5.95
N PHE A 235 0.40 22.47 -6.66
CA PHE A 235 1.16 21.57 -7.53
C PHE A 235 0.32 21.09 -8.72
N ASN A 236 0.95 21.01 -9.90
CA ASN A 236 0.35 20.49 -11.12
C ASN A 236 1.02 19.17 -11.54
N VAL A 237 0.22 18.10 -11.62
CA VAL A 237 0.67 16.73 -11.89
C VAL A 237 1.13 16.53 -13.32
N GLY A 238 0.43 17.13 -14.29
CA GLY A 238 0.81 17.05 -15.70
C GLY A 238 2.20 17.62 -15.95
N PHE A 239 2.51 18.78 -15.36
CA PHE A 239 3.82 19.40 -15.44
C PHE A 239 4.91 18.56 -14.76
N TYR A 240 4.62 18.00 -13.58
CA TYR A 240 5.58 17.15 -12.88
C TYR A 240 5.94 15.88 -13.66
N LYS A 241 4.95 15.20 -14.26
CA LYS A 241 5.21 14.02 -15.10
C LYS A 241 6.13 14.33 -16.28
N GLN A 242 5.96 15.49 -16.89
CA GLN A 242 6.80 15.96 -17.99
C GLN A 242 8.27 16.14 -17.55
N ILE A 243 8.51 16.69 -16.36
CA ILE A 243 9.87 16.87 -15.81
C ILE A 243 10.49 15.53 -15.39
N MET A 244 9.72 14.65 -14.75
CA MET A 244 10.22 13.38 -14.22
C MET A 244 10.38 12.28 -15.27
N GLY A 245 10.04 12.55 -16.54
CA GLY A 245 10.13 11.55 -17.62
C GLY A 245 9.16 10.37 -17.46
N ILE A 246 8.10 10.53 -16.67
CA ILE A 246 7.08 9.49 -16.46
C ILE A 246 6.18 9.47 -17.71
N SER A 247 6.58 8.64 -18.67
CA SER A 247 5.90 8.47 -19.95
C SER A 247 4.59 7.70 -19.78
N GLN A 248 3.56 8.05 -20.55
CA GLN A 248 2.30 7.30 -20.64
C GLN A 248 2.62 5.87 -21.08
N VAL A 249 2.24 4.86 -20.29
CA VAL A 249 2.12 3.50 -20.83
C VAL A 249 0.96 3.57 -21.82
N GLN A 250 1.25 3.43 -23.11
CA GLN A 250 0.20 3.32 -24.12
C GLN A 250 -0.60 2.05 -23.81
N VAL A 251 -1.90 2.24 -23.55
CA VAL A 251 -2.89 1.17 -23.46
C VAL A 251 -3.22 0.69 -24.86
#